data_AF-A0A176S7E0-F1
#
_entry.id   AF-A0A176S7E0-F1
#
_cell.length_a   1.000
_cell.length_b   1.000
_cell.length_c   1.000
_cell.angle_alpha   90.00
_cell.angle_beta   90.00
_cell.angle_gamma   90.00
#
_symmetry.space_group_name_H-M   'P 1'
#
loop_
_entity.id
_entity.type
_entity.pdbx_description
1 polymer ?
#
loop_
_entity_poly.entity_id
_entity_poly.type
_entity_poly.pdbx_seq_one_letter_code
_entity_poly.pdbx_strand_id
1 'polypeptide(L)'
;MTRLLTALADVAECEAETLMPGFTHLQSAQPTTFGHHLLAWSEMLLRDKRRLQDCRKRVNSMPLGAAALAGTSYPIDRHYAAELLGFESIAENSLDAVSDRDFAIEFTAAAAILMMHLSRFS
;
A
#
# COMPACT_ATOMS: atom_id res chain seq x y z
N MET A 1 4.52 3.67 -7.33
CA MET A 1 5.48 3.82 -6.21
C MET A 1 6.93 3.66 -6.63
N THR A 2 7.33 2.54 -7.26
CA THR A 2 8.75 2.28 -7.64
C THR A 2 9.36 3.42 -8.44
N ARG A 3 8.66 3.96 -9.45
CA ARG A 3 9.14 5.11 -10.23
C ARG A 3 9.50 6.34 -9.37
N LEU A 4 8.69 6.64 -8.35
CA LEU A 4 8.95 7.78 -7.46
C LEU A 4 10.12 7.49 -6.52
N LEU A 5 10.22 6.27 -5.98
CA LEU A 5 11.36 5.85 -5.15
C LEU A 5 12.69 5.91 -5.93
N THR A 6 12.70 5.45 -7.18
CA THR A 6 13.88 5.55 -8.06
C THR A 6 14.23 7.00 -8.32
N ALA A 7 13.26 7.84 -8.72
CA ALA A 7 13.52 9.27 -8.95
C ALA A 7 14.05 9.99 -7.70
N LEU A 8 13.52 9.69 -6.51
CA LEU A 8 14.04 10.25 -5.26
C LEU A 8 15.46 9.78 -4.97
N ALA A 9 15.78 8.51 -5.23
CA ALA A 9 17.12 7.98 -5.06
C ALA A 9 18.13 8.62 -6.03
N ASP A 10 17.74 8.76 -7.31
CA ASP A 10 18.59 9.39 -8.33
C ASP A 10 18.94 10.84 -7.95
N VAL A 11 17.95 11.63 -7.53
CA VAL A 11 18.18 13.01 -7.09
C VAL A 11 18.96 13.04 -5.77
N ALA A 12 18.67 12.13 -4.83
CA ALA A 12 19.40 12.06 -3.57
C ALA A 12 20.87 11.73 -3.76
N GLU A 13 21.21 10.91 -4.75
CA GLU A 13 22.59 10.59 -5.13
C GLU A 13 23.29 11.81 -5.73
N CYS A 14 22.65 12.52 -6.66
CA CYS A 14 23.20 13.77 -7.22
C CYS A 14 23.43 14.85 -6.15
N GLU A 15 22.58 14.89 -5.12
CA GLU A 15 22.56 15.93 -4.08
C GLU A 15 23.13 15.44 -2.74
N ALA A 16 23.91 14.36 -2.77
CA ALA A 16 24.44 13.70 -1.57
C ALA A 16 25.37 14.61 -0.76
N GLU A 17 26.09 15.53 -1.42
CA GLU A 17 27.03 16.48 -0.81
C GLU A 17 26.45 17.90 -0.64
N THR A 18 25.24 18.16 -1.17
CA THR A 18 24.62 19.48 -1.12
C THR A 18 24.14 19.80 0.29
N LEU A 19 24.85 20.67 0.99
CA LEU A 19 24.51 21.08 2.36
C LEU A 19 23.21 21.89 2.43
N MET A 20 22.39 21.60 3.44
CA MET A 20 21.21 22.39 3.80
C MET A 20 21.04 22.47 5.32
N PRO A 21 20.37 23.49 5.87
CA PRO A 21 19.95 23.46 7.27
C PRO A 21 18.91 22.36 7.48
N GLY A 22 19.08 21.54 8.51
CA GLY A 22 17.98 20.73 9.04
C GLY A 22 16.99 21.62 9.79
N PHE A 23 15.71 21.23 9.82
CA PHE A 23 14.67 22.02 10.48
C PHE A 23 13.95 21.23 11.57
N THR A 24 13.76 21.86 12.72
CA THR A 24 12.78 21.48 13.73
C THR A 24 11.96 22.72 14.08
N HIS A 25 10.63 22.59 14.18
CA HIS A 25 9.74 23.76 14.33
C HIS A 25 9.94 24.87 13.28
N LEU A 26 10.39 24.49 12.06
CA LEU A 26 10.80 25.43 11.00
C LEU A 26 11.93 26.40 11.41
N GLN A 27 12.70 26.05 12.44
CA GLN A 27 13.92 26.75 12.84
C GLN A 27 15.15 25.93 12.45
N SER A 28 16.21 26.62 12.05
CA SER A 28 17.47 25.98 11.68
C SER A 28 18.04 25.20 12.88
N ALA A 29 18.27 23.91 12.68
CA ALA A 29 18.87 22.99 13.62
C ALA A 29 20.28 22.61 13.13
N GLN A 30 20.65 21.33 13.23
CA GLN A 30 21.92 20.84 12.70
C GLN A 30 21.93 20.82 11.16
N PRO A 31 23.07 21.10 10.52
CA PRO A 31 23.24 20.90 9.08
C PRO A 31 22.98 19.44 8.67
N THR A 32 22.46 19.27 7.47
CA THR A 32 22.28 17.97 6.80
C THR A 32 22.58 18.14 5.32
N THR A 33 22.38 17.09 4.51
CA THR A 33 22.46 17.19 3.05
C THR A 33 21.07 17.06 2.43
N PHE A 34 20.88 17.69 1.27
CA PHE A 34 19.62 17.60 0.55
C PHE A 34 19.32 16.15 0.14
N GLY A 35 20.34 15.38 -0.24
CA GLY A 35 20.20 13.94 -0.44
C GLY A 35 19.68 13.18 0.80
N HIS A 36 20.22 13.48 1.99
CA HIS A 36 19.71 12.85 3.23
C HIS A 36 18.26 13.22 3.51
N HIS A 37 17.88 14.48 3.26
CA HIS A 37 16.50 14.95 3.38
C HIS A 37 15.57 14.20 2.41
N LEU A 38 15.98 14.02 1.15
CA LEU A 38 15.25 13.28 0.12
C LEU A 38 15.00 11.81 0.50
N LEU A 39 16.00 11.14 1.06
CA LEU A 39 15.87 9.75 1.51
C LEU A 39 14.91 9.57 2.70
N ALA A 40 14.67 10.62 3.51
CA ALA A 40 13.66 10.56 4.56
C ALA A 40 12.24 10.31 4.00
N TRP A 41 11.89 10.89 2.85
CA TRP A 41 10.63 10.58 2.17
C TRP A 41 10.63 9.18 1.53
N SER A 42 11.78 8.73 1.02
CA SER A 42 11.92 7.36 0.49
C SER A 42 11.56 6.32 1.55
N GLU A 43 12.02 6.50 2.79
CA GLU A 43 11.68 5.63 3.92
C GLU A 43 10.17 5.60 4.23
N MET A 44 9.48 6.74 4.11
CA MET A 44 8.02 6.80 4.26
C MET A 44 7.32 5.99 3.16
N LEU A 45 7.70 6.20 1.90
CA LEU A 45 7.13 5.52 0.74
C LEU A 45 7.43 4.01 0.71
N LEU A 46 8.59 3.58 1.24
CA LEU A 46 8.91 2.16 1.40
C LEU A 46 7.99 1.49 2.41
N ARG A 47 7.64 2.16 3.52
CA ARG A 47 6.61 1.66 4.45
C ARG A 47 5.25 1.57 3.78
N ASP A 48 4.87 2.57 2.98
CA ASP A 48 3.60 2.55 2.25
C ASP A 48 3.55 1.41 1.23
N LYS A 49 4.68 1.14 0.55
CA LYS A 49 4.81 0.00 -0.37
C LYS A 49 4.54 -1.33 0.33
N ARG A 50 5.18 -1.55 1.48
CA ARG A 50 4.95 -2.76 2.29
C ARG A 50 3.49 -2.87 2.73
N ARG A 51 2.89 -1.76 3.20
CA ARG A 51 1.48 -1.74 3.62
C ARG A 51 0.53 -2.14 2.49
N LEU A 52 0.73 -1.60 1.29
CA LEU A 52 -0.08 -1.96 0.11
C LEU A 52 0.15 -3.41 -0.33
N GLN A 53 1.40 -3.91 -0.26
CA GLN A 53 1.71 -5.30 -0.56
C GLN A 53 1.03 -6.26 0.42
N ASP A 54 1.03 -5.95 1.71
CA ASP A 54 0.38 -6.79 2.72
C ASP A 54 -1.15 -6.71 2.64
N CYS A 55 -1.70 -5.52 2.38
CA CYS A 55 -3.12 -5.33 2.08
C CYS A 55 -3.52 -6.21 0.88
N ARG A 56 -2.75 -6.17 -0.22
CA ARG A 56 -3.01 -6.98 -1.42
C ARG A 56 -3.05 -8.47 -1.15
N LYS A 57 -2.29 -9.01 -0.18
CA LYS A 57 -2.36 -10.42 0.21
C LYS A 57 -3.68 -10.75 0.91
N ARG A 58 -4.09 -9.92 1.88
CA ARG A 58 -5.34 -10.14 2.65
C ARG A 58 -6.59 -10.02 1.80
N VAL A 59 -6.63 -9.03 0.90
CA VAL A 59 -7.81 -8.79 0.05
C VAL A 59 -7.90 -9.74 -1.15
N ASN A 60 -6.91 -10.63 -1.36
CA ASN A 60 -6.89 -11.58 -2.48
C ASN A 60 -7.67 -12.87 -2.19
N SER A 61 -8.88 -12.74 -1.69
CA SER A 61 -9.78 -13.86 -1.40
C SER A 61 -11.02 -13.78 -2.29
N MET A 62 -11.32 -14.87 -3.02
CA MET A 62 -12.39 -14.89 -4.01
C MET A 62 -13.78 -15.08 -3.35
N PRO A 63 -14.72 -14.13 -3.52
CA PRO A 63 -16.07 -14.27 -2.96
C PRO A 63 -17.04 -15.02 -3.90
N LEU A 64 -16.66 -15.27 -5.15
CA LEU A 64 -17.52 -15.93 -6.14
C LEU A 64 -17.97 -17.31 -5.64
N GLY A 65 -19.26 -17.59 -5.82
CA GLY A 65 -19.92 -18.79 -5.29
C GLY A 65 -20.68 -18.58 -3.99
N ALA A 66 -20.50 -17.45 -3.30
CA ALA A 66 -21.27 -17.11 -2.09
C ALA A 66 -22.76 -16.79 -2.35
N ALA A 67 -23.10 -16.45 -3.60
CA ALA A 67 -24.44 -16.06 -4.04
C ALA A 67 -25.01 -14.92 -3.17
N ALA A 68 -26.27 -15.02 -2.73
CA ALA A 68 -26.89 -13.98 -1.90
C ALA A 68 -26.33 -13.96 -0.46
N LEU A 69 -26.06 -15.13 0.14
CA LEU A 69 -25.49 -15.28 1.49
C LEU A 69 -25.17 -16.72 1.91
N ALA A 70 -25.81 -17.73 1.29
CA ALA A 70 -25.77 -19.14 1.72
C ALA A 70 -25.01 -20.07 0.76
N GLY A 71 -24.28 -19.48 -0.20
CA GLY A 71 -23.64 -20.23 -1.27
C GLY A 71 -24.58 -20.54 -2.44
N THR A 72 -23.98 -20.91 -3.56
CA THR A 72 -24.69 -21.40 -4.75
C THR A 72 -25.15 -22.85 -4.55
N SER A 73 -26.31 -23.19 -5.11
CA SER A 73 -26.84 -24.57 -5.12
C SER A 73 -26.20 -25.45 -6.19
N TYR A 74 -25.43 -24.87 -7.11
CA TYR A 74 -24.70 -25.60 -8.13
C TYR A 74 -23.41 -26.18 -7.55
N PRO A 75 -23.00 -27.41 -7.94
CA PRO A 75 -21.78 -28.04 -7.46
C PRO A 75 -20.55 -27.46 -8.18
N ILE A 76 -20.28 -26.17 -8.01
CA ILE A 76 -19.12 -25.51 -8.61
C ILE A 76 -17.85 -25.81 -7.83
N ASP A 77 -16.71 -25.86 -8.53
CA ASP A 77 -15.40 -25.83 -7.90
C ASP A 77 -14.95 -24.36 -7.74
N ARG A 78 -14.99 -23.86 -6.50
CA ARG A 78 -14.58 -22.49 -6.18
C ARG A 78 -13.06 -22.30 -6.25
N HIS A 79 -12.26 -23.33 -6.00
CA HIS A 79 -10.81 -23.23 -6.14
C HIS A 79 -10.42 -23.10 -7.61
N TYR A 80 -11.06 -23.87 -8.49
CA TYR A 80 -10.87 -23.73 -9.93
C TYR A 80 -11.28 -22.34 -10.43
N ALA A 81 -12.40 -21.80 -9.95
CA ALA A 81 -12.80 -20.43 -10.28
C ALA A 81 -11.80 -19.38 -9.76
N ALA A 82 -11.24 -19.57 -8.56
CA ALA A 82 -10.22 -18.68 -8.01
C ALA A 82 -8.95 -18.66 -8.87
N GLU A 83 -8.49 -19.83 -9.31
CA GLU A 83 -7.36 -19.96 -10.23
C GLU A 83 -7.61 -19.21 -11.55
N LEU A 84 -8.77 -19.42 -12.18
CA LEU A 84 -9.14 -18.75 -13.43
C LEU A 84 -9.20 -17.21 -13.29
N LEU A 85 -9.58 -16.72 -12.12
CA LEU A 85 -9.71 -15.28 -11.83
C LEU A 85 -8.44 -14.67 -11.21
N GLY A 86 -7.40 -15.46 -10.94
CA GLY A 86 -6.14 -14.99 -10.38
C GLY A 86 -6.20 -14.66 -8.88
N PHE A 87 -7.13 -15.29 -8.14
CA PHE A 87 -7.17 -15.20 -6.68
C PHE A 87 -6.27 -16.24 -6.02
N GLU A 88 -5.69 -15.89 -4.88
CA GLU A 88 -4.81 -16.79 -4.11
C GLU A 88 -5.58 -17.72 -3.17
N SER A 89 -6.80 -17.32 -2.79
CA SER A 89 -7.66 -18.09 -1.90
C SER A 89 -9.14 -17.85 -2.20
N ILE A 90 -10.01 -18.58 -1.51
CA ILE A 90 -11.46 -18.38 -1.54
C ILE A 90 -11.94 -17.82 -0.20
N ALA A 91 -13.04 -17.09 -0.21
CA ALA A 91 -13.71 -16.73 1.03
C ALA A 91 -14.37 -17.98 1.64
N GLU A 92 -13.98 -18.35 2.85
CA GLU A 92 -14.40 -19.62 3.48
C GLU A 92 -15.87 -19.62 3.94
N ASN A 93 -16.45 -18.43 4.14
CA ASN A 93 -17.83 -18.29 4.58
C ASN A 93 -18.61 -17.39 3.61
N SER A 94 -19.77 -17.84 3.16
CA SER A 94 -20.58 -17.11 2.17
C SER A 94 -21.25 -15.86 2.74
N LEU A 95 -21.59 -15.85 4.04
CA LEU A 95 -22.22 -14.71 4.69
C LEU A 95 -21.21 -13.58 4.90
N ASP A 96 -19.99 -13.95 5.30
CA ASP A 96 -18.83 -13.08 5.34
C ASP A 96 -18.53 -12.50 3.95
N ALA A 97 -18.34 -13.36 2.94
CA ALA A 97 -17.99 -12.96 1.57
C ALA A 97 -18.91 -11.89 0.95
N VAL A 98 -20.20 -11.90 1.27
CA VAL A 98 -21.17 -10.92 0.72
C VAL A 98 -21.25 -9.64 1.56
N SER A 99 -20.95 -9.71 2.86
CA SER A 99 -21.09 -8.60 3.80
C SER A 99 -19.78 -7.87 4.11
N ASP A 100 -18.63 -8.53 3.95
CA ASP A 100 -17.31 -7.99 4.25
C ASP A 100 -16.95 -6.78 3.38
N ARG A 101 -16.42 -5.73 4.01
CA ARG A 101 -15.90 -4.52 3.36
C ARG A 101 -14.55 -4.09 3.93
N ASP A 102 -13.90 -4.94 4.73
CA ASP A 102 -12.60 -4.64 5.34
C ASP A 102 -11.54 -4.38 4.26
N PHE A 103 -11.64 -5.05 3.11
CA PHE A 103 -10.77 -4.77 1.96
C PHE A 103 -10.77 -3.30 1.52
N ALA A 104 -11.95 -2.66 1.52
CA ALA A 104 -12.10 -1.27 1.09
C ALA A 104 -11.61 -0.32 2.19
N ILE A 105 -11.91 -0.61 3.44
CA ILE A 105 -11.49 0.18 4.60
C ILE A 105 -9.96 0.14 4.72
N GLU A 106 -9.35 -1.05 4.67
CA GLU A 106 -7.92 -1.24 4.80
C GLU A 106 -7.15 -0.57 3.65
N PHE A 107 -7.61 -0.76 2.41
CA PHE A 107 -7.03 -0.09 1.25
C PHE A 107 -7.10 1.43 1.38
N THR A 108 -8.25 1.96 1.79
CA THR A 108 -8.45 3.41 1.95
C THR A 108 -7.59 3.96 3.08
N ALA A 109 -7.44 3.24 4.19
CA ALA A 109 -6.53 3.62 5.26
C ALA A 109 -5.07 3.65 4.78
N ALA A 110 -4.63 2.65 4.02
CA ALA A 110 -3.30 2.63 3.43
C ALA A 110 -3.08 3.81 2.45
N ALA A 111 -4.08 4.12 1.63
CA ALA A 111 -4.06 5.26 0.72
C ALA A 111 -4.03 6.60 1.46
N ALA A 112 -4.78 6.75 2.55
CA ALA A 112 -4.79 7.97 3.37
C ALA A 112 -3.41 8.24 4.00
N ILE A 113 -2.73 7.21 4.50
CA ILE A 113 -1.36 7.35 5.04
C ILE A 113 -0.37 7.75 3.94
N LEU A 114 -0.47 7.12 2.75
CA LEU A 114 0.35 7.52 1.59
C LEU A 114 0.12 8.99 1.23
N MET A 115 -1.14 9.44 1.17
CA MET A 115 -1.48 10.82 0.87
C MET A 115 -0.96 11.80 1.93
N MET A 116 -0.98 11.43 3.21
CA MET A 116 -0.38 12.24 4.28
C MET A 116 1.15 12.36 4.12
N HIS A 117 1.85 11.30 3.72
CA HIS A 117 3.28 11.42 3.42
C HIS A 117 3.53 12.31 2.20
N LEU A 118 2.72 12.21 1.15
CA LEU A 118 2.81 13.06 -0.03
C LEU A 118 2.49 14.53 0.27
N SER A 119 1.59 14.82 1.21
CA SER A 119 1.30 16.20 1.60
C SER A 119 2.42 16.87 2.40
N ARG A 120 3.35 16.10 2.97
CA ARG A 120 4.56 16.62 3.61
C ARG A 120 5.70 16.88 2.63
N PHE A 121 5.54 16.42 1.39
CA PHE A 121 6.48 16.66 0.29
C PHE A 121 6.11 17.92 -0.50
N SER A 122 4.81 18.26 -0.57
CA SER A 122 4.26 19.42 -1.31
C SER A 122 4.35 20.74 -0.56
#